data_AF-A0A7L4JCV4-F1
#
_entry.id   AF-A0A7L4JCV4-F1
#
_cell.length_a   1.000
_cell.length_b   1.000
_cell.length_c   1.000
_cell.angle_alpha   90.00
_cell.angle_beta   90.00
_cell.angle_gamma   90.00
#
_symmetry.space_group_name_H-M   'P 1'
#
loop_
_entity.id
_entity.type
_entity.pdbx_description
1 polymer ?
#
loop_
_entity_poly.entity_id
_entity_poly.type
_entity_poly.pdbx_seq_one_letter_code
_entity_poly.pdbx_strand_id
1 'polypeptide(L)' 'SATPYPHGFKCFTCEKASDNYECNRWAPDVYCPRGTRYCFSQHTMRASGESVSVSKRCVGLEQCLSTGCTYVRHEEYKV' A
#
# COMPACT_ATOMS: atom_id res chain seq x y z
N SER A 1 21.40 -5.22 -11.85
CA SER A 1 20.12 -5.92 -12.07
C SER A 1 19.44 -5.28 -13.27
N ALA A 2 19.10 -6.06 -14.30
CA ALA A 2 18.34 -5.57 -15.44
C ALA A 2 16.84 -5.71 -15.15
N THR A 3 16.01 -4.78 -15.62
CA THR A 3 14.56 -4.90 -15.46
C THR A 3 14.05 -6.09 -16.27
N PRO A 4 13.13 -6.91 -15.73
CA PRO A 4 12.64 -8.11 -16.42
C PRO A 4 11.81 -7.79 -17.67
N TYR A 5 11.37 -6.54 -17.83
CA TYR A 5 10.68 -6.01 -19.01
C TYR A 5 10.92 -4.49 -19.10
N PRO A 6 10.70 -3.86 -20.28
CA PRO A 6 10.82 -2.41 -20.45
C PRO A 6 9.93 -1.66 -19.45
N HIS A 7 10.48 -0.62 -18.82
CA HIS A 7 9.78 0.16 -17.77
C HIS A 7 9.40 -0.66 -16.51
N GLY A 8 10.12 -1.76 -16.24
CA GLY A 8 9.99 -2.47 -14.97
C GLY A 8 10.34 -1.58 -13.79
N PHE A 9 9.45 -1.54 -12.79
CA PHE A 9 9.60 -0.76 -11.57
C PHE A 9 9.27 -1.63 -10.35
N LYS A 10 9.63 -1.13 -9.17
CA LYS A 10 9.39 -1.79 -7.89
C LYS A 10 8.56 -0.87 -6.99
N CYS A 11 7.74 -1.49 -6.15
CA CYS A 11 7.04 -0.84 -5.05
C CYS A 11 7.29 -1.68 -3.79
N PHE A 12 7.21 -1.05 -2.62
CA PHE A 12 6.97 -1.83 -1.41
C PHE A 12 5.59 -2.46 -1.49
N THR A 13 5.48 -3.75 -1.18
CA THR A 13 4.20 -4.49 -1.14
C THR A 13 4.02 -5.15 0.22
N CYS A 14 2.85 -4.96 0.81
CA CYS A 14 2.48 -5.51 2.11
C CYS A 14 0.96 -5.53 2.26
N GLU A 15 0.44 -6.45 3.06
CA GLU A 15 -0.99 -6.54 3.37
C GLU A 15 -1.18 -6.38 4.88
N LYS A 16 -1.93 -5.34 5.27
CA LYS A 16 -2.30 -5.06 6.68
C LYS A 16 -1.12 -5.09 7.67
N ALA A 17 0.03 -4.56 7.29
CA ALA A 17 1.15 -4.36 8.23
C ALA A 17 0.74 -3.38 9.34
N SER A 18 1.29 -3.54 10.55
CA SER A 18 0.96 -2.66 11.70
C SER A 18 1.26 -1.19 11.43
N ASP A 19 2.33 -0.93 10.69
CA ASP A 19 2.83 0.39 10.39
C ASP A 19 3.68 0.40 9.10
N ASN A 20 4.17 1.59 8.75
CA ASN A 20 4.97 1.80 7.56
C ASN A 20 6.37 1.19 7.64
N TYR A 21 6.95 1.07 8.84
CA TYR A 21 8.28 0.50 9.03
C TYR A 21 8.24 -1.01 8.77
N GLU A 22 7.33 -1.72 9.44
CA GLU A 22 7.13 -3.16 9.24
C GLU A 22 6.82 -3.48 7.77
N CYS A 23 5.96 -2.68 7.13
CA CYS A 23 5.67 -2.83 5.69
C CYS A 23 6.93 -2.72 4.83
N ASN A 24 7.76 -1.69 5.02
CA ASN A 24 8.95 -1.47 4.20
C ASN A 24 10.07 -2.47 4.52
N ARG A 25 10.20 -2.89 5.78
CA ARG A 25 11.27 -3.77 6.25
C ARG A 25 11.16 -5.18 5.66
N TRP A 26 9.93 -5.68 5.52
CA TRP A 26 9.66 -7.05 5.07
C TRP A 26 9.14 -7.15 3.64
N ALA A 27 8.92 -6.02 2.97
CA ALA A 27 8.51 -6.02 1.58
C ALA A 27 9.56 -6.72 0.70
N PRO A 28 9.13 -7.62 -0.20
CA PRO A 28 10.04 -8.35 -1.07
C PRO A 28 10.68 -7.42 -2.11
N ASP A 29 11.98 -7.58 -2.36
CA ASP A 29 12.70 -6.79 -3.37
C ASP A 29 12.47 -7.31 -4.81
N VAL A 30 11.20 -7.35 -5.23
CA VAL A 30 10.77 -7.89 -6.52
C VAL A 30 10.14 -6.82 -7.40
N TYR A 31 10.21 -7.01 -8.72
CA TYR A 31 9.53 -6.15 -9.68
C TYR A 31 8.02 -6.34 -9.61
N CYS A 32 7.28 -5.26 -9.89
CA CYS A 32 5.83 -5.30 -9.98
C CYS A 32 5.36 -6.23 -11.14
N PRO A 33 4.10 -6.69 -11.13
CA PRO A 33 3.55 -7.42 -12.26
C PRO A 33 3.39 -6.54 -13.51
N ARG A 34 3.42 -7.16 -14.69
CA ARG A 34 3.09 -6.49 -15.96
C ARG A 34 1.68 -5.92 -15.90
N GLY A 35 1.46 -4.77 -16.56
CA GLY A 35 0.18 -4.07 -16.58
C GLY A 35 -0.06 -3.13 -15.38
N THR A 36 0.75 -3.22 -14.33
CA THR A 36 0.79 -2.19 -13.27
C THR A 36 1.67 -1.03 -13.69
N ARG A 37 1.36 0.18 -13.17
CA ARG A 37 2.09 1.42 -13.47
C ARG A 37 2.25 2.36 -12.27
N TYR A 38 1.63 2.04 -11.13
CA TYR A 38 1.62 2.90 -9.95
C TYR A 38 1.81 2.08 -8.67
N CYS A 39 2.39 2.74 -7.65
CA CYS A 39 2.43 2.21 -6.29
C CYS A 39 1.25 2.79 -5.50
N PHE A 40 0.32 1.94 -5.08
CA PHE A 40 -0.79 2.32 -4.22
C PHE A 40 -0.42 2.10 -2.75
N SER A 41 -0.80 3.04 -1.89
CA SER A 41 -0.65 2.93 -0.44
C SER A 41 -1.96 3.33 0.23
N GLN A 42 -2.49 2.44 1.06
CA GLN A 42 -3.61 2.72 1.96
C GLN A 42 -3.09 2.65 3.38
N HIS A 43 -3.39 3.68 4.16
CA HIS A 43 -2.96 3.81 5.54
C HIS A 43 -4.17 4.16 6.40
N THR A 44 -4.53 3.24 7.28
CA THR A 44 -5.52 3.49 8.33
C THR A 44 -4.78 3.97 9.56
N MET A 45 -5.17 5.13 10.05
CA MET A 45 -4.59 5.76 11.23
C MET A 45 -5.71 6.10 12.22
N ARG A 46 -5.36 6.12 13.50
CA ARG A 46 -6.20 6.74 14.52
C ARG A 46 -6.18 8.26 14.35
N ALA A 47 -7.21 8.92 14.87
CA ALA A 47 -7.24 10.38 14.95
C ALA A 47 -6.07 10.97 15.77
N SER A 48 -5.48 10.17 16.68
CA SER A 48 -4.25 10.49 17.42
C SER A 48 -2.98 10.49 16.56
N GLY A 49 -3.04 10.01 15.31
CA GLY A 49 -1.89 9.87 14.40
C GLY A 49 -1.20 8.50 14.47
N GLU A 50 -1.61 7.62 15.38
CA GLU A 50 -1.07 6.26 15.48
C GLU A 50 -1.46 5.41 14.26
N SER A 51 -0.52 4.64 13.73
CA SER A 51 -0.81 3.69 12.64
C SER A 51 -1.67 2.54 13.15
N VAL A 52 -2.69 2.17 12.38
CA VAL A 52 -3.53 0.98 12.63
C VAL A 52 -3.19 -0.11 11.63
N SER A 53 -3.11 0.25 10.35
CA SER A 53 -2.71 -0.68 9.30
C SER A 53 -2.19 0.02 8.06
N VAL A 54 -1.21 -0.59 7.40
CA VAL A 54 -0.66 -0.14 6.11
C VAL A 54 -0.78 -1.29 5.10
N SER A 55 -1.33 -0.99 3.93
CA SER A 55 -1.33 -1.91 2.78
C SER A 55 -0.76 -1.20 1.57
N LYS A 56 0.22 -1.83 0.92
CA LYS A 56 0.87 -1.31 -0.30
C LYS A 56 0.86 -2.35 -1.40
N ARG A 57 0.60 -1.92 -2.64
CA ARG A 57 0.51 -2.82 -3.79
C ARG A 57 0.82 -2.11 -5.10
N CYS A 58 1.34 -2.88 -6.05
CA CYS A 58 1.45 -2.44 -7.44
C CYS A 58 0.06 -2.47 -8.10
N VAL A 59 -0.33 -1.40 -8.78
CA VAL A 59 -1.68 -1.25 -9.34
C VAL A 59 -1.70 -0.59 -10.73
N GLY A 60 -2.83 -0.73 -11.42
CA GLY A 60 -3.18 0.08 -12.59
C GLY A 60 -3.78 1.44 -12.22
N LEU A 61 -4.07 2.28 -13.21
CA LEU A 61 -4.60 3.65 -13.00
C LEU A 61 -5.93 3.65 -12.25
N GLU A 62 -6.85 2.76 -12.62
CA GLU A 62 -8.21 2.67 -12.06
C GLU A 62 -8.24 2.64 -10.53
N GLN A 63 -7.27 1.96 -9.91
CA GLN A 63 -7.19 1.81 -8.45
C GLN A 63 -6.62 3.05 -7.74
N CYS A 64 -6.05 4.00 -8.49
CA CYS A 64 -5.52 5.26 -7.99
C CYS A 64 -6.41 6.47 -8.32
N LEU A 65 -7.55 6.28 -8.99
CA LEU A 65 -8.46 7.38 -9.31
C LEU A 65 -9.23 7.90 -8.10
N SER A 66 -9.39 7.08 -7.06
CA SER A 66 -10.02 7.47 -5.78
C SER A 66 -8.95 7.56 -4.70
N THR A 67 -8.22 8.68 -4.68
CA THR A 67 -7.18 8.97 -3.69
C THR A 67 -7.61 10.10 -2.76
N GLY A 68 -7.00 10.12 -1.59
CA GLY A 68 -7.30 11.06 -0.52
C GLY A 68 -7.51 10.36 0.81
N CYS A 69 -7.72 11.15 1.85
CA CYS A 69 -8.02 10.66 3.20
C CYS A 69 -9.53 10.75 3.43
N THR A 70 -10.12 9.70 3.98
CA THR A 70 -11.53 9.71 4.41
C THR A 70 -11.61 9.29 5.87
N TYR A 71 -12.55 9.89 6.60
CA TYR A 71 -12.82 9.48 7.97
C TYR A 71 -13.66 8.20 7.95
N VAL A 72 -13.06 7.12 8.44
CA VAL A 72 -13.80 5.89 8.69
C VAL A 72 -14.44 6.04 10.08
N ARG A 73 -15.75 6.30 10.13
CA ARG A 73 -16.50 6.22 11.39
C ARG A 73 -16.42 4.77 11.85
N HIS A 74 -15.84 4.54 13.02
CA HIS A 74 -15.85 3.23 13.69
C HIS A 74 -17.31 2.89 14.07
N GLU A 75 -18.10 2.38 13.13
CA GLU A 75 -19.27 1.58 13.48
C GLU A 75 -18.76 0.14 13.69
N GLU A 76 -18.78 -0.27 14.97
CA GLU A 76 -18.75 -1.66 15.45
C GLU A 76 -17.43 -2.46 15.38
N TYR A 77 -16.49 -2.12 16.27
CA TYR A 77 -15.83 -3.15 17.08
C TYR A 77 -16.44 -3.11 18.47
N LYS A 78 -17.66 -3.65 18.61
CA LYS A 78 -18.20 -4.01 19.92
C LYS A 78 -17.48 -5.28 20.38
N VAL A 79 -16.75 -5.19 21.48
CA VAL A 79 -16.38 -6.34 22.32
C VAL A 79 -17.41 -6.42 23.43
#